data_AF-A0A516SAJ5-F1
#
_entry.id   AF-A0A516SAJ5-F1
#
_cell.length_a   1.000
_cell.length_b   1.000
_cell.length_c   1.000
_cell.angle_alpha   90.00
_cell.angle_beta   90.00
_cell.angle_gamma   90.00
#
_symmetry.space_group_name_H-M   'P 1'
#
loop_
_entity.id
_entity.type
_entity.pdbx_description
1 polymer ?
#
loop_
_entity_poly.entity_id
_entity_poly.type
_entity_poly.pdbx_seq_one_letter_code
_entity_poly.pdbx_strand_id
1 'polypeptide(L)'
;MADGDEYARLMTSYLHGVASISRAEGLGLSSPFFLAKDVLGFGANIEKTVQMLRAKRGRLENVYNMAICINYLVWCHALDSNMRLATEHPNIFEPLVKILEAGGSIGIHKGEVVVDSFAIPMSDWKG
;
A
#
# COMPACT_ATOMS: atom_id res chain seq x y z
N MET A 1 -5.02 20.91 7.82
CA MET A 1 -5.38 19.60 8.39
C MET A 1 -6.28 18.95 7.36
N ALA A 2 -5.87 17.83 6.78
CA ALA A 2 -6.79 17.04 5.97
C ALA A 2 -7.99 16.65 6.83
N ASP A 3 -9.18 16.76 6.26
CA ASP A 3 -10.43 16.39 6.92
C ASP A 3 -10.53 14.86 6.97
N GLY A 4 -11.13 14.30 8.01
CA GLY A 4 -11.28 12.85 8.17
C GLY A 4 -11.95 12.17 6.98
N ASP A 5 -12.87 12.88 6.33
CA ASP A 5 -13.54 12.48 5.09
C ASP A 5 -12.58 12.32 3.89
N GLU A 6 -11.45 13.02 3.89
CA GLU A 6 -10.42 12.90 2.87
C GLU A 6 -9.65 11.57 3.03
N TYR A 7 -9.28 11.23 4.27
CA TYR A 7 -8.62 9.95 4.57
C TYR A 7 -9.49 8.75 4.26
N ALA A 8 -10.78 8.82 4.59
CA ALA A 8 -11.74 7.77 4.23
C ALA A 8 -11.81 7.59 2.70
N ARG A 9 -11.92 8.70 1.94
CA ARG A 9 -11.95 8.66 0.47
C ARG A 9 -10.67 8.07 -0.13
N LEU A 10 -9.51 8.45 0.38
CA LEU A 10 -8.22 7.92 -0.07
C LEU A 10 -8.11 6.42 0.24
N MET A 11 -8.50 5.99 1.44
CA MET A 11 -8.50 4.57 1.79
C MET A 11 -9.46 3.77 0.90
N THR A 12 -10.70 4.24 0.69
CA THR A 12 -11.64 3.57 -0.23
C THR A 12 -11.07 3.47 -1.66
N SER A 13 -10.43 4.53 -2.15
CA SER A 13 -9.76 4.51 -3.46
C SER A 13 -8.65 3.46 -3.53
N TYR A 14 -7.88 3.30 -2.45
CA TYR A 14 -6.88 2.25 -2.35
C TYR A 14 -7.53 0.86 -2.42
N LEU A 15 -8.53 0.59 -1.58
CA LEU A 15 -9.21 -0.71 -1.51
C LEU A 15 -9.83 -1.09 -2.86
N HIS A 16 -10.46 -0.15 -3.56
CA HIS A 16 -10.98 -0.38 -4.91
C HIS A 16 -9.88 -0.71 -5.93
N GLY A 17 -8.73 -0.02 -5.86
CA GLY A 17 -7.57 -0.32 -6.70
C GLY A 17 -7.07 -1.76 -6.48
N VAL A 18 -6.98 -2.19 -5.22
CA VAL A 18 -6.58 -3.55 -4.86
C VAL A 18 -7.60 -4.60 -5.31
N ALA A 19 -8.89 -4.30 -5.17
CA ALA A 19 -9.95 -5.20 -5.66
C ALA A 19 -9.88 -5.37 -7.18
N SER A 20 -9.63 -4.29 -7.91
CA SER A 20 -9.51 -4.30 -9.37
C SER A 20 -8.35 -5.17 -9.83
N ILE A 21 -7.15 -4.96 -9.29
CA ILE A 21 -5.97 -5.76 -9.67
C ILE A 21 -6.12 -7.23 -9.27
N SER A 22 -6.69 -7.50 -8.08
CA SER A 22 -6.89 -8.86 -7.59
C SER A 22 -7.82 -9.66 -8.51
N ARG A 23 -8.90 -9.04 -9.00
CA ARG A 23 -9.83 -9.67 -9.94
C ARG A 23 -9.25 -9.81 -11.34
N ALA A 24 -8.62 -8.76 -11.87
CA ALA A 24 -8.07 -8.74 -13.22
C ALA A 24 -6.96 -9.79 -13.42
N GLU A 25 -6.15 -10.00 -12.38
CA GLU A 25 -4.96 -10.85 -12.45
C GLU A 25 -5.14 -12.19 -11.72
N GLY A 26 -6.33 -12.44 -11.17
CA GLY A 26 -6.62 -13.66 -10.40
C GLY A 26 -5.74 -13.83 -9.15
N LEU A 27 -5.31 -12.71 -8.53
CA LEU A 27 -4.44 -12.76 -7.36
C LEU A 27 -5.24 -13.24 -6.14
N GLY A 28 -4.80 -14.34 -5.53
CA GLY A 28 -5.37 -14.90 -4.29
C GLY A 28 -5.01 -14.11 -3.03
N LEU A 29 -5.19 -12.79 -3.04
CA LEU A 29 -4.82 -11.91 -1.93
C LEU A 29 -5.69 -12.19 -0.68
N SER A 30 -5.02 -12.41 0.45
CA SER A 30 -5.67 -12.60 1.76
C SER A 30 -5.97 -11.27 2.48
N SER A 31 -5.35 -10.18 2.05
CA SER A 31 -5.42 -8.83 2.64
C SER A 31 -5.30 -7.78 1.53
N PRO A 32 -5.92 -6.59 1.66
CA PRO A 32 -5.75 -5.52 0.68
C PRO A 32 -4.34 -4.93 0.76
N PHE A 33 -3.71 -4.98 1.94
CA PHE A 33 -2.30 -4.64 2.11
C PHE A 33 -1.47 -5.85 1.72
N PHE A 34 -0.94 -5.83 0.50
CA PHE A 34 -0.08 -6.86 -0.07
C PHE A 34 1.38 -6.39 -0.13
N LEU A 35 2.29 -7.35 -0.32
CA LEU A 35 3.68 -7.06 -0.60
C LEU A 35 3.85 -6.94 -2.12
N ALA A 36 4.18 -5.73 -2.59
CA ALA A 36 4.38 -5.40 -4.00
C ALA A 36 5.34 -6.37 -4.68
N LYS A 37 6.41 -6.78 -3.99
CA LYS A 37 7.39 -7.74 -4.51
C LYS A 37 6.75 -9.10 -4.86
N ASP A 38 5.79 -9.56 -4.07
CA ASP A 38 5.17 -10.88 -4.25
C ASP A 38 4.19 -10.82 -5.42
N VAL A 39 3.41 -9.73 -5.51
CA VAL A 39 2.45 -9.50 -6.62
C VAL A 39 3.16 -9.30 -7.96
N LEU A 40 4.31 -8.62 -7.96
CA LEU A 40 5.10 -8.37 -9.16
C LEU A 40 6.02 -9.55 -9.54
N GLY A 41 6.09 -10.61 -8.73
CA GLY A 41 6.99 -11.74 -8.96
C GLY A 41 8.48 -11.37 -8.85
N PHE A 42 8.82 -10.31 -8.13
CA PHE A 42 10.21 -9.94 -7.88
C PHE A 42 10.87 -10.95 -6.91
N GLY A 43 11.94 -11.59 -7.37
CA GLY A 43 12.76 -12.49 -6.54
C GLY A 43 13.65 -11.75 -5.52
N ALA A 44 14.61 -12.46 -4.94
CA ALA A 44 15.50 -12.02 -3.86
C ALA A 44 16.30 -10.71 -4.11
N ASN A 45 16.32 -10.19 -5.34
CA ASN A 45 17.07 -8.98 -5.67
C ASN A 45 16.45 -7.70 -5.06
N ILE A 46 15.13 -7.68 -4.89
CA ILE A 46 14.44 -6.56 -4.21
C ILE A 46 14.52 -6.67 -2.69
N GLU A 47 14.76 -7.86 -2.15
CA GLU A 47 14.94 -8.09 -0.72
C GLU A 47 16.13 -7.32 -0.16
N LYS A 48 17.23 -7.22 -0.92
CA LYS A 48 18.38 -6.38 -0.54
C LYS A 48 18.00 -4.90 -0.50
N THR A 49 17.24 -4.41 -1.48
CA THR A 49 16.72 -3.04 -1.51
C THR A 49 15.80 -2.77 -0.32
N VAL A 50 14.89 -3.69 -0.02
CA VAL A 50 13.99 -3.63 1.14
C VAL A 50 14.77 -3.66 2.45
N GLN A 51 15.77 -4.52 2.60
CA GLN A 51 16.63 -4.58 3.77
C GLN A 51 17.46 -3.30 3.95
N MET A 52 17.99 -2.74 2.86
CA MET A 52 18.72 -1.47 2.89
C MET A 52 17.80 -0.31 3.30
N LEU A 53 16.56 -0.26 2.78
CA LEU A 53 15.56 0.74 3.18
C LEU A 53 15.17 0.59 4.65
N ARG A 54 15.04 -0.65 5.15
CA ARG A 54 14.81 -0.95 6.57
C ARG A 54 16.01 -0.60 7.45
N ALA A 55 17.24 -0.69 6.96
CA ALA A 55 18.43 -0.30 7.73
C ALA A 55 18.51 1.23 7.93
N LYS A 56 17.92 2.01 7.01
CA LYS A 56 17.80 3.49 7.12
C LYS A 56 16.65 3.95 8.03
N ARG A 57 16.07 3.04 8.82
CA ARG A 57 14.87 3.19 9.68
C ARG A 57 14.91 4.31 10.72
N GLY A 58 16.05 4.95 10.98
CA GLY A 58 16.26 5.86 12.11
C GLY A 58 15.32 7.07 12.28
N ARG A 59 14.26 7.22 11.46
CA ARG A 59 13.23 8.26 11.55
C ARG A 59 11.77 7.79 11.39
N LEU A 60 11.50 6.51 11.10
CA LEU A 60 10.14 5.99 10.90
C LEU A 60 9.75 5.10 12.08
N GLU A 61 9.05 5.68 13.05
CA GLU A 61 8.61 4.97 14.27
C GLU A 61 7.44 4.01 13.98
N ASN A 62 6.56 4.34 13.02
CA ASN A 62 5.42 3.50 12.65
C ASN A 62 5.78 2.46 11.56
N VAL A 63 5.67 1.18 11.92
CA VAL A 63 5.97 0.03 11.05
C VAL A 63 5.07 -0.04 9.80
N TYR A 64 3.82 0.41 9.89
CA TYR A 64 2.88 0.43 8.77
C TYR A 64 3.25 1.50 7.75
N ASN A 65 3.56 2.71 8.20
CA ASN A 65 4.04 3.79 7.33
C ASN A 65 5.29 3.35 6.56
N MET A 66 6.22 2.69 7.24
CA MET A 66 7.40 2.11 6.60
C MET A 66 7.05 1.08 5.53
N ALA A 67 6.14 0.15 5.85
CA ALA A 67 5.71 -0.86 4.89
C ALA A 67 5.07 -0.24 3.65
N ILE A 68 4.26 0.81 3.80
CA ILE A 68 3.66 1.56 2.69
C ILE A 68 4.74 2.19 1.83
N CYS A 69 5.68 2.93 2.42
CA CYS A 69 6.77 3.55 1.67
C CYS A 69 7.61 2.52 0.89
N ILE A 70 7.92 1.37 1.51
CA ILE A 70 8.66 0.30 0.84
C ILE A 70 7.89 -0.25 -0.36
N ASN A 71 6.60 -0.55 -0.18
CA ASN A 71 5.77 -1.09 -1.27
C ASN A 71 5.60 -0.07 -2.41
N TYR A 72 5.42 1.21 -2.08
CA TYR A 72 5.37 2.29 -3.06
C TYR A 72 6.66 2.35 -3.90
N LEU A 73 7.84 2.35 -3.25
CA LEU A 73 9.13 2.38 -3.96
C LEU A 73 9.34 1.15 -4.85
N VAL A 74 8.93 -0.05 -4.39
CA VAL A 74 8.97 -1.27 -5.21
C VAL A 74 8.07 -1.13 -6.44
N TRP A 75 6.90 -0.52 -6.29
CA TRP A 75 5.98 -0.27 -7.39
C TRP A 75 6.52 0.75 -8.39
N CYS A 76 7.12 1.84 -7.91
CA CYS A 76 7.82 2.83 -8.76
C CYS A 76 8.94 2.17 -9.57
N HIS A 77 9.74 1.30 -8.94
CA HIS A 77 10.78 0.56 -9.66
C HIS A 77 10.21 -0.34 -10.76
N ALA A 78 9.06 -0.98 -10.53
CA ALA A 78 8.37 -1.77 -11.54
C ALA A 78 7.81 -0.93 -12.68
N LEU A 79 7.34 0.29 -12.39
CA LEU A 79 6.95 1.27 -13.40
C LEU A 79 8.14 1.68 -14.27
N ASP A 80 9.26 2.05 -13.65
CA ASP A 80 10.50 2.40 -14.36
C ASP A 80 11.01 1.24 -15.23
N SER A 81 10.74 0.00 -14.80
CA SER A 81 11.09 -1.22 -15.51
C SER A 81 10.04 -1.67 -16.55
N ASN A 82 8.99 -0.87 -16.80
CA ASN A 82 7.88 -1.17 -17.73
C ASN A 82 7.21 -2.54 -17.48
N MET A 83 7.10 -2.95 -16.21
CA MET A 83 6.40 -4.19 -15.88
C MET A 83 4.90 -4.00 -16.12
N ARG A 84 4.31 -4.89 -16.94
CA ARG A 84 2.89 -4.83 -17.35
C ARG A 84 1.94 -4.50 -16.21
N LEU A 85 2.06 -5.23 -15.10
CA LEU A 85 1.14 -5.08 -13.98
C LEU A 85 1.22 -3.70 -13.32
N ALA A 86 2.42 -3.15 -13.21
CA ALA A 86 2.63 -1.82 -12.65
C ALA A 86 2.15 -0.73 -13.61
N THR A 87 2.39 -0.89 -14.92
CA THR A 87 1.96 0.09 -15.93
C THR A 87 0.46 0.14 -16.14
N GLU A 88 -0.25 -0.98 -15.98
CA GLU A 88 -1.71 -1.04 -16.00
C GLU A 88 -2.34 -0.44 -14.72
N HIS A 89 -1.61 -0.45 -13.60
CA HIS A 89 -2.05 0.08 -12.31
C HIS A 89 -1.03 1.03 -11.68
N PRO A 90 -0.72 2.17 -12.31
CA PRO A 90 0.42 3.00 -11.92
C PRO A 90 0.23 3.68 -10.55
N ASN A 91 -1.01 4.00 -10.21
CA ASN A 91 -1.34 4.80 -9.03
C ASN A 91 -1.87 3.96 -7.86
N ILE A 92 -1.62 2.65 -7.83
CA ILE A 92 -2.27 1.77 -6.83
C ILE A 92 -1.93 2.16 -5.39
N PHE A 93 -0.70 2.62 -5.14
CA PHE A 93 -0.25 3.03 -3.80
C PHE A 93 -0.42 4.53 -3.53
N GLU A 94 -0.75 5.33 -4.55
CA GLU A 94 -0.90 6.78 -4.46
C GLU A 94 -1.83 7.24 -3.32
N PRO A 95 -3.00 6.60 -3.07
CA PRO A 95 -3.87 7.06 -2.00
C PRO A 95 -3.24 6.86 -0.61
N LEU A 96 -2.46 5.80 -0.41
CA LEU A 96 -1.76 5.58 0.85
C LEU A 96 -0.63 6.59 1.04
N VAL A 97 0.09 6.94 -0.02
CA VAL A 97 1.14 7.98 0.03
C VAL A 97 0.53 9.34 0.40
N LYS A 98 -0.59 9.72 -0.21
CA LYS A 98 -1.31 10.97 0.12
C LYS A 98 -1.76 11.04 1.57
N ILE A 99 -2.22 9.92 2.14
CA ILE A 99 -2.57 9.85 3.57
C ILE A 99 -1.32 10.17 4.42
N LEU A 100 -0.16 9.59 4.09
CA LEU A 100 1.09 9.85 4.82
C LEU A 100 1.57 11.30 4.67
N GLU A 101 1.50 11.86 3.46
CA GLU A 101 1.92 13.24 3.17
C GLU A 101 1.07 14.29 3.89
N ALA A 102 -0.22 14.00 4.08
CA ALA A 102 -1.14 14.83 4.87
C ALA A 102 -0.92 14.74 6.39
N GLY A 103 0.01 13.88 6.85
CA GLY A 103 0.30 13.65 8.26
C GLY A 103 -0.58 12.56 8.89
N GLY A 104 -1.38 11.84 8.09
CA GLY A 104 -2.17 10.71 8.53
C GLY A 104 -1.30 9.54 8.97
N SER A 105 -1.85 8.71 9.84
CA SER A 105 -1.24 7.45 10.24
C SER A 105 -2.20 6.30 10.00
N ILE A 106 -1.66 5.19 9.49
CA ILE A 106 -2.42 3.97 9.25
C ILE A 106 -2.02 2.96 10.31
N GLY A 107 -3.01 2.32 10.91
CA GLY A 107 -2.86 1.21 11.82
C GLY A 107 -3.85 0.10 11.49
N ILE A 108 -3.64 -1.07 12.05
CA ILE A 108 -4.63 -2.16 12.03
C ILE A 108 -5.02 -2.43 13.48
N HIS A 109 -6.31 -2.33 13.77
CA HIS A 109 -6.85 -2.64 15.09
C HIS A 109 -8.04 -3.58 14.94
N LYS A 110 -7.98 -4.78 15.56
CA LYS A 110 -9.08 -5.77 15.58
C LYS A 110 -9.70 -6.10 14.21
N GLY A 111 -8.91 -6.13 13.13
CA GLY A 111 -9.41 -6.42 11.79
C GLY A 111 -10.01 -5.21 11.06
N GLU A 112 -9.83 -4.01 11.62
CA GLU A 112 -10.15 -2.74 10.98
C GLU A 112 -8.86 -2.01 10.63
N VAL A 113 -8.88 -1.33 9.48
CA VAL A 113 -7.90 -0.32 9.12
C VAL A 113 -8.29 0.96 9.84
N VAL A 114 -7.41 1.43 10.71
CA VAL A 114 -7.58 2.71 11.40
C VAL A 114 -6.75 3.75 10.67
N VAL A 115 -7.40 4.80 10.16
CA VAL A 115 -6.75 5.99 9.61
C VAL A 115 -7.13 7.17 10.48
N ASP A 116 -6.21 7.57 11.36
CA ASP A 116 -6.46 8.56 12.41
C ASP A 116 -7.73 8.24 13.24
N SER A 117 -8.82 8.99 13.06
CA SER A 117 -10.09 8.81 13.79
C SER A 117 -11.12 7.93 13.07
N PHE A 118 -10.79 7.38 11.90
CA PHE A 118 -11.69 6.56 11.09
C PHE A 118 -11.28 5.09 11.12
N ALA A 119 -12.27 4.21 11.29
CA ALA A 119 -12.10 2.77 11.21
C ALA A 119 -12.85 2.21 10.00
N ILE A 120 -12.15 1.42 9.18
CA ILE A 120 -12.70 0.79 7.98
C ILE A 120 -12.49 -0.72 8.11
N PRO A 121 -13.55 -1.55 8.06
CA PRO A 121 -13.40 -3.00 8.15
C PRO A 121 -12.49 -3.56 7.05
N MET A 122 -11.51 -4.41 7.39
CA MET A 122 -10.65 -5.09 6.41
C MET A 122 -11.39 -6.12 5.56
N SER A 123 -12.68 -6.38 5.80
CA SER A 123 -13.54 -7.19 4.93
C SER A 123 -13.98 -6.45 3.67
N ASP A 124 -14.05 -5.12 3.72
CA ASP A 124 -14.86 -4.34 2.77
C ASP A 124 -14.20 -4.18 1.39
N TRP A 125 -12.92 -4.56 1.26
CA TRP A 125 -12.20 -4.45 -0.01
C TRP A 125 -12.52 -5.56 -1.01
N LYS A 126 -13.05 -6.71 -0.57
CA LYS A 126 -13.39 -7.79 -1.51
C LYS A 126 -14.66 -7.49 -2.31
N GLY A 127 -15.54 -6.65 -1.79
CA GLY A 127 -16.87 -6.40 -2.32
C GLY A 127 -17.81 -7.56 -2.03
#